data_AF-A0A7V1AMJ6-F1
#
_entry.id   AF-A0A7V1AMJ6-F1
#
_cell.length_a   1.000
_cell.length_b   1.000
_cell.length_c   1.000
_cell.angle_alpha   90.00
_cell.angle_beta   90.00
_cell.angle_gamma   90.00
#
_symmetry.space_group_name_H-M   'P 1'
#
loop_
_entity.id
_entity.type
_entity.pdbx_description
1 polymer ?
#
loop_
_entity_poly.entity_id
_entity_poly.type
_entity_poly.pdbx_seq_one_letter_code
_entity_poly.pdbx_strand_id
1 'polypeptide(L)' 'MLKTVSFKLEEDFLEEVETLSKELHQTKSALIKNSLEFYLDNYDGIIAKTRDEDPNKQLIDHEDVLREYGLL' A
#
# COMPACT_ATOMS: atom_id res chain seq x y z
N MET A 1 23.14 -10.25 -2.72
CA MET A 1 22.32 -11.48 -2.74
C MET A 1 20.88 -11.08 -2.93
N LEU A 2 20.14 -11.73 -3.84
CA LEU A 2 18.68 -11.61 -3.89
C LEU A 2 18.10 -12.37 -2.69
N LYS A 3 17.39 -11.67 -1.80
CA LYS A 3 16.71 -12.28 -0.67
C LYS A 3 15.34 -12.76 -1.16
N THR A 4 15.13 -14.07 -1.15
CA THR A 4 13.82 -14.64 -1.46
C THR A 4 12.84 -14.29 -0.34
N VAL A 5 11.69 -13.75 -0.71
CA VAL A 5 10.56 -13.50 0.19
C VAL A 5 9.42 -14.43 -0.23
N SER A 6 8.79 -15.05 0.76
CA SER A 6 7.64 -15.94 0.54
C SER A 6 6.47 -15.41 1.33
N PHE A 7 5.31 -15.38 0.69
CA PHE A 7 4.05 -14.94 1.27
C PHE A 7 2.93 -15.80 0.69
N LYS A 8 1.81 -15.84 1.40
CA LYS A 8 0.61 -16.56 0.97
C LYS A 8 -0.37 -15.55 0.39
N LEU A 9 -0.88 -15.85 -0.80
CA LEU A 9 -1.98 -15.11 -1.42
C LEU A 9 -3.22 -16.00 -1.43
N GLU A 10 -4.39 -15.37 -1.46
CA GLU A 10 -5.64 -16.06 -1.77
C GLU A 10 -5.60 -16.57 -3.21
N GLU A 11 -6.28 -17.70 -3.46
CA GLU A 11 -6.20 -18.43 -4.73
C GLU A 11 -6.77 -17.59 -5.88
N ASP A 12 -7.95 -17.00 -5.68
CA ASP A 12 -8.61 -16.12 -6.65
C ASP A 12 -7.71 -14.94 -7.05
N PHE A 13 -7.04 -14.32 -6.06
CA PHE A 13 -6.12 -13.21 -6.32
C PHE A 13 -4.86 -13.67 -7.09
N LEU A 14 -4.39 -14.90 -6.85
CA LEU A 14 -3.28 -15.45 -7.61
C LEU A 14 -3.63 -15.66 -9.09
N GLU A 15 -4.88 -16.05 -9.40
CA GLU A 15 -5.37 -16.18 -10.77
C GLU A 15 -5.40 -14.82 -11.50
N GLU A 16 -5.83 -13.76 -10.81
CA GLU A 16 -5.79 -12.40 -11.34
C GLU A 16 -4.36 -11.94 -11.65
N VAL A 17 -3.44 -12.15 -10.70
CA VAL A 17 -2.01 -11.82 -10.88
C VAL A 17 -1.41 -12.59 -12.05
N GLU A 18 -1.79 -13.86 -12.24
CA GLU A 18 -1.32 -14.66 -13.36
C GLU A 18 -1.87 -14.18 -14.71
N THR A 19 -3.14 -13.78 -14.75
CA THR A 19 -3.75 -13.19 -15.95
C THR A 19 -3.03 -11.91 -16.34
N LEU A 20 -2.85 -10.99 -15.38
CA LEU A 20 -2.19 -9.71 -15.61
C LEU A 20 -0.71 -9.87 -16.00
N SER A 21 -0.02 -10.84 -15.40
CA SER A 21 1.35 -11.22 -15.75
C SER A 21 1.47 -11.65 -17.23
N LYS A 22 0.48 -12.39 -17.75
CA LYS A 22 0.44 -12.83 -19.15
C LYS A 22 0.17 -11.65 -20.09
N GLU A 23 -0.79 -10.79 -19.76
CA GLU A 23 -1.15 -9.61 -20.55
C GLU A 23 0.00 -8.61 -20.66
N LEU A 24 0.72 -8.38 -19.55
CA LEU A 24 1.84 -7.44 -19.49
C LEU A 24 3.18 -8.05 -19.96
N HIS A 25 3.20 -9.33 -20.32
CA HIS A 25 4.43 -10.05 -20.68
C HIS A 25 5.54 -9.95 -19.62
N GLN A 26 5.17 -9.98 -18.34
CA GLN A 26 6.08 -9.87 -17.20
C GLN A 26 6.01 -11.13 -16.33
N THR A 27 7.06 -11.41 -15.56
CA THR A 27 6.97 -12.48 -14.54
C THR A 27 6.12 -12.02 -13.36
N LYS A 28 5.42 -12.96 -12.70
CA LYS A 28 4.66 -12.67 -11.47
C LYS A 28 5.51 -11.95 -10.42
N SER A 29 6.76 -12.36 -10.23
CA SER A 29 7.68 -11.72 -9.28
C SER A 29 8.02 -10.28 -9.66
N ALA A 30 8.23 -10.00 -10.95
CA ALA A 30 8.49 -8.63 -11.43
C ALA A 30 7.26 -7.74 -11.27
N LEU A 31 6.08 -8.27 -11.61
CA LEU A 31 4.81 -7.58 -11.44
C LEU A 31 4.58 -7.19 -9.97
N ILE A 32 4.65 -8.16 -9.06
CA ILE A 32 4.45 -7.93 -7.62
C ILE A 32 5.49 -6.94 -7.08
N LYS A 33 6.75 -7.08 -7.49
CA LYS A 33 7.80 -6.15 -7.07
C LYS A 33 7.50 -4.71 -7.49
N ASN A 34 7.16 -4.51 -8.77
CA ASN A 34 6.85 -3.18 -9.29
C ASN A 34 5.61 -2.58 -8.60
N SER A 35 4.59 -3.40 -8.32
CA SER A 35 3.40 -2.95 -7.59
C SER A 35 3.73 -2.53 -6.15
N LEU A 36 4.60 -3.27 -5.46
CA LEU A 36 5.05 -2.91 -4.12
C LEU A 36 5.90 -1.63 -4.13
N GLU A 37 6.81 -1.48 -5.09
CA GLU A 37 7.60 -0.26 -5.27
C GLU A 37 6.67 0.94 -5.52
N PHE A 38 5.73 0.83 -6.45
CA PHE A 38 4.74 1.87 -6.71
C PHE A 38 3.93 2.24 -5.46
N TYR A 39 3.47 1.24 -4.69
CA TYR A 39 2.72 1.48 -3.46
C TYR A 39 3.55 2.23 -2.42
N LEU A 40 4.81 1.84 -2.22
CA LEU A 40 5.70 2.46 -1.25
C LEU A 40 6.10 3.88 -1.67
N ASP A 41 6.38 4.10 -2.95
CA ASP A 41 6.74 5.41 -3.49
C ASP A 41 5.58 6.42 -3.40
N ASN A 42 4.33 5.93 -3.38
CA ASN A 42 3.12 6.75 -3.32
C ASN A 42 2.38 6.62 -1.98
N TYR A 43 3.00 6.02 -0.96
CA TYR A 43 2.34 5.62 0.27
C TYR A 43 1.71 6.81 1.01
N ASP A 44 2.44 7.93 1.11
CA ASP A 44 1.95 9.15 1.74
C ASP A 44 0.72 9.73 1.03
N GLY A 45 0.72 9.69 -0.31
CA GLY A 45 -0.41 10.13 -1.13
C GLY A 45 -1.64 9.24 -0.95
N ILE A 46 -1.43 7.93 -0.85
CA ILE A 46 -2.51 6.97 -0.59
C ILE A 46 -3.09 7.22 0.81
N ILE A 47 -2.26 7.39 1.84
CA ILE A 47 -2.74 7.72 3.20
C ILE A 47 -3.54 9.03 3.20
N ALA A 48 -3.02 10.07 2.54
CA ALA A 48 -3.70 11.36 2.47
C ALA A 48 -5.07 11.23 1.81
N LYS A 49 -5.16 10.48 0.70
CA LYS A 49 -6.41 10.20 0.01
C LYS A 49 -7.38 9.39 0.88
N THR A 50 -6.91 8.32 1.52
CA THR A 50 -7.73 7.49 2.42
C THR A 50 -8.29 8.31 3.59
N ARG A 51 -7.48 9.21 4.17
CA ARG A 51 -7.96 10.16 5.19
C ARG A 51 -8.97 11.15 4.65
N ASP A 52 -8.84 11.56 3.40
CA ASP A 52 -9.76 12.50 2.79
C ASP A 52 -11.14 11.88 2.55
N GLU A 53 -11.13 10.62 2.10
CA GLU A 53 -12.31 9.81 1.78
C GLU A 53 -12.98 9.16 3.01
N ASP A 54 -12.36 9.20 4.19
CA ASP A 54 -12.93 8.62 5.41
C ASP A 54 -14.25 9.33 5.79
N PRO A 55 -15.42 8.66 5.73
CA PRO A 55 -16.71 9.25 6.06
C PRO A 55 -16.84 9.57 7.56
N ASN A 56 -15.98 8.97 8.41
CA ASN A 56 -15.94 9.22 9.84
C ASN A 56 -14.85 10.23 10.22
N LYS A 57 -14.33 11.02 9.27
CA LYS A 57 -13.26 12.01 9.43
C LYS A 57 -13.38 12.76 10.76
N GLN A 58 -12.71 12.26 11.79
CA GLN A 58 -12.65 12.95 13.06
C GLN A 58 -11.59 14.02 12.91
N LEU A 59 -12.05 15.26 12.86
CA LEU A 59 -11.16 16.41 13.00
C LEU A 59 -10.66 16.42 14.45
N ILE A 60 -9.37 16.16 14.63
CA ILE A 60 -8.69 16.27 15.92
C ILE A 60 -8.16 17.71 16.01
N ASP A 61 -8.35 18.35 17.17
CA ASP A 61 -7.80 19.69 17.39
C ASP A 61 -6.26 19.66 17.35
N HIS A 62 -5.66 20.71 16.81
CA HIS A 62 -4.21 20.84 16.72
C HIS A 62 -3.55 20.80 18.10
N GLU A 63 -4.16 21.43 19.12
CA GLU A 63 -3.60 21.43 20.48
C GLU A 63 -3.57 20.03 21.09
N ASP A 64 -4.58 19.21 20.83
CA ASP A 64 -4.65 17.85 21.36
C ASP A 64 -3.57 16.96 20.75
N VAL A 65 -3.32 17.10 19.44
CA VAL A 65 -2.21 16.42 18.76
C VAL A 65 -0.87 16.84 19.35
N LEU A 66 -0.62 18.14 19.51
CA LEU A 66 0.66 18.60 20.04
C LEU A 66 0.90 18.12 21.49
N ARG A 67 -0.15 18.08 22.32
CA ARG A 67 -0.07 17.59 23.70
C ARG A 67 0.21 16.08 23.75
N GLU A 68 -0.43 15.28 22.91
CA GLU A 68 -0.24 13.81 22.86
C GLU A 68 1.21 13.44 22.52
N TYR A 69 1.83 14.15 21.58
CA TYR A 69 3.21 13.91 21.14
C TYR A 69 4.28 14.70 21.93
N GLY A 70 3.89 15.42 22.99
CA GLY A 70 4.81 16.17 23.85
C GLY A 70 5.51 17.33 23.15
N LEU A 71 4.84 17.95 22.19
CA LEU A 71 5.31 19.11 21.42
C LEU A 71 4.80 20.45 21.97
N LEU A 72 4.02 20.42 23.05
CA LEU A 72 3.46 21.56 23.78
C LEU A 72 3.54 21.34 25.29
#